data_AF-A0A1I3GKT2-F1
#
_entry.id   AF-A0A1I3GKT2-F1
#
_cell.length_a   1.000
_cell.length_b   1.000
_cell.length_c   1.000
_cell.angle_alpha   90.00
_cell.angle_beta   90.00
_cell.angle_gamma   90.00
#
_symmetry.space_group_name_H-M   'P 1'
#
loop_
_entity.id
_entity.type
_entity.pdbx_description
1 polymer ?
#
loop_
_entity_poly.entity_id
_entity_poly.type
_entity_poly.pdbx_seq_one_letter_code
_entity_poly.pdbx_strand_id
1 'polypeptide(L)'
;MRCTAEHHAAERAQGDTTTLRRDSAAMVRDQVGPALAAGVDPASPQAGPIVAAVTAQYAHVFGCPDDAGLRDRLLTRLETANDPRRDQYLQLLAVINGWPAPGSLAPVFDWFIQALRAQATAREAVRRG
;
A
#
# COMPACT_ATOMS: atom_id res chain seq x y z
N MET A 1 -15.38 23.70 -32.66
CA MET A 1 -15.43 23.39 -31.22
C MET A 1 -15.42 21.87 -31.05
N ARG A 2 -14.25 21.22 -30.98
CA ARG A 2 -14.09 19.76 -30.75
C ARG A 2 -12.87 19.56 -29.86
N CYS A 3 -13.05 19.42 -28.54
CA CYS A 3 -11.99 18.94 -27.63
C CYS A 3 -12.50 18.65 -26.20
N THR A 4 -13.47 17.75 -25.99
CA THR A 4 -13.90 17.37 -24.62
C THR A 4 -14.42 15.94 -24.44
N ALA A 5 -14.38 15.06 -25.44
CA ALA A 5 -14.92 13.70 -25.28
C ALA A 5 -13.87 12.66 -24.85
N GLU A 6 -12.61 12.82 -25.27
CA GLU A 6 -11.56 11.81 -25.03
C GLU A 6 -10.86 11.95 -23.67
N HIS A 7 -10.97 13.11 -23.01
CA HIS A 7 -10.41 13.33 -21.66
C HIS A 7 -11.15 12.55 -20.56
N HIS A 8 -12.45 12.29 -20.74
CA HIS A 8 -13.32 11.76 -19.68
C HIS A 8 -13.14 10.26 -19.43
N ALA A 9 -12.56 9.51 -20.37
CA ALA A 9 -12.27 8.08 -20.18
C ALA A 9 -10.97 7.88 -19.38
N ALA A 10 -9.94 8.69 -19.67
CA ALA A 10 -8.69 8.69 -18.93
C ALA A 10 -8.89 9.20 -17.50
N GLU A 11 -9.68 10.27 -17.30
CA GLU A 11 -10.02 10.79 -15.97
C GLU A 11 -10.82 9.80 -15.13
N ARG A 12 -11.76 9.05 -15.73
CA ARG A 12 -12.49 7.98 -15.01
C ARG A 12 -11.58 6.81 -14.65
N ALA A 13 -10.75 6.34 -15.58
CA ALA A 13 -9.77 5.28 -15.28
C ALA A 13 -8.75 5.72 -14.21
N GLN A 14 -8.31 6.99 -14.25
CA GLN A 14 -7.41 7.57 -13.27
C GLN A 14 -8.11 7.81 -11.92
N GLY A 15 -9.39 8.20 -11.94
CA GLY A 15 -10.24 8.34 -10.76
C GLY A 15 -10.47 6.99 -10.07
N ASP A 16 -10.81 5.95 -10.83
CA ASP A 16 -11.00 4.58 -10.34
C ASP A 16 -9.70 4.01 -9.76
N THR A 17 -8.58 4.22 -10.47
CA THR A 17 -7.24 3.87 -9.99
C THR A 17 -6.86 4.63 -8.70
N THR A 18 -7.30 5.88 -8.57
CA THR A 18 -7.03 6.73 -7.40
C THR A 18 -7.86 6.31 -6.19
N THR A 19 -9.14 5.98 -6.38
CA THR A 19 -10.02 5.41 -5.36
C THR A 19 -9.48 4.08 -4.87
N LEU A 20 -9.17 3.18 -5.80
CA LEU A 20 -8.59 1.88 -5.49
C LEU A 20 -7.24 1.97 -4.77
N ARG A 21 -6.41 2.97 -5.12
CA ARG A 21 -5.17 3.29 -4.39
C ARG A 21 -5.44 3.79 -2.97
N ARG A 22 -6.46 4.66 -2.79
CA ARG A 22 -6.85 5.18 -1.48
C ARG A 22 -7.36 4.06 -0.57
N ASP A 23 -8.18 3.16 -1.10
CA ASP A 23 -8.72 2.02 -0.37
C ASP A 23 -7.62 1.02 0.00
N SER A 24 -6.67 0.81 -0.90
CA SER A 24 -5.48 -0.01 -0.63
C SER A 24 -4.62 0.55 0.52
N ALA A 25 -4.39 1.88 0.53
CA ALA A 25 -3.64 2.55 1.58
C ALA A 25 -4.34 2.49 2.95
N ALA A 26 -5.66 2.68 2.97
CA ALA A 26 -6.47 2.57 4.18
C ALA A 26 -6.45 1.13 4.73
N MET A 27 -6.60 0.14 3.86
CA MET A 27 -6.54 -1.28 4.23
C MET A 27 -5.19 -1.65 4.84
N VAL A 28 -4.07 -1.24 4.23
CA VAL A 28 -2.73 -1.50 4.76
C VAL A 28 -2.57 -0.86 6.13
N ARG A 29 -3.03 0.40 6.29
CA ARG A 29 -3.01 1.10 7.58
C ARG A 29 -3.81 0.37 8.65
N ASP A 30 -5.01 -0.11 8.34
CA ASP A 30 -5.89 -0.75 9.32
C ASP A 30 -5.33 -2.10 9.79
N GLN A 31 -4.66 -2.84 8.91
CA GLN A 31 -4.05 -4.14 9.24
C GLN A 31 -2.66 -4.00 9.90
N VAL A 32 -1.85 -3.04 9.47
CA VAL A 32 -0.47 -2.87 9.96
C VAL A 32 -0.41 -1.97 11.20
N GLY A 33 -1.33 -1.01 11.32
CA GLY A 33 -1.36 -0.05 12.43
C GLY A 33 -1.28 -0.70 13.82
N PRO A 34 -2.09 -1.73 14.13
CA PRO A 34 -2.01 -2.43 15.40
C PRO A 34 -0.67 -3.13 15.65
N ALA A 35 -0.11 -3.77 14.62
CA ALA A 35 1.17 -4.47 14.72
C ALA A 35 2.35 -3.51 14.92
N LEU A 36 2.31 -2.37 14.23
CA LEU A 36 3.28 -1.30 14.38
C LEU A 36 3.19 -0.69 15.80
N ALA A 37 1.98 -0.43 16.29
CA ALA A 37 1.77 0.07 17.66
C ALA A 37 2.23 -0.92 18.73
N ALA A 38 2.12 -2.22 18.46
CA ALA A 38 2.61 -3.29 19.33
C ALA A 38 4.14 -3.54 19.21
N GLY A 39 4.84 -2.84 18.31
CA GLY A 39 6.28 -2.99 18.12
C GLY A 39 6.68 -4.32 17.49
N VAL A 40 5.80 -4.96 16.70
CA VAL A 40 6.11 -6.20 16.00
C VAL A 40 7.20 -5.94 14.97
N ASP A 41 8.26 -6.75 14.99
CA ASP A 41 9.32 -6.68 13.98
C ASP A 41 8.78 -7.17 12.62
N PRO A 42 8.86 -6.36 11.55
CA PRO A 42 8.40 -6.75 10.21
C PRO A 42 9.13 -7.98 9.64
N ALA A 43 10.36 -8.27 10.06
CA ALA A 43 11.10 -9.45 9.62
C ALA A 43 10.76 -10.72 10.44
N SER A 44 9.99 -10.58 11.51
CA SER A 44 9.64 -11.71 12.39
C SER A 44 8.60 -12.65 11.77
N PRO A 45 8.52 -13.91 12.22
CA PRO A 45 7.44 -14.81 11.84
C PRO A 45 6.04 -14.27 12.19
N GLN A 46 5.93 -13.40 13.20
CA GLN A 46 4.68 -12.77 13.63
C GLN A 46 4.13 -11.79 12.59
N ALA A 47 4.98 -11.25 11.70
CA ALA A 47 4.54 -10.42 10.58
C ALA A 47 3.87 -11.22 9.45
N GLY A 48 4.14 -12.53 9.36
CA GLY A 48 3.63 -13.40 8.29
C GLY A 48 2.10 -13.40 8.14
N PRO A 49 1.33 -13.62 9.22
CA PRO A 49 -0.12 -13.56 9.18
C PRO A 49 -0.68 -12.21 8.73
N ILE A 50 -0.05 -11.11 9.12
CA ILE A 50 -0.47 -9.75 8.73
C ILE A 50 -0.25 -9.54 7.24
N VAL A 51 0.93 -9.94 6.73
CA VAL A 51 1.22 -9.90 5.29
C VAL A 51 0.23 -10.75 4.51
N ALA A 52 -0.06 -11.97 4.97
CA ALA A 52 -1.03 -12.86 4.32
C ALA A 52 -2.44 -12.28 4.28
N ALA A 53 -2.91 -11.65 5.37
CA ALA A 53 -4.22 -11.02 5.42
C ALA A 53 -4.34 -9.88 4.38
N VAL A 54 -3.34 -9.01 4.33
CA VAL A 54 -3.31 -7.89 3.38
C VAL A 54 -3.22 -8.38 1.93
N THR A 55 -2.37 -9.38 1.63
CA THR A 55 -2.23 -9.89 0.26
C THR A 55 -3.47 -10.66 -0.19
N ALA A 56 -4.10 -11.44 0.68
CA ALA A 56 -5.34 -12.15 0.38
C ALA A 56 -6.50 -11.17 0.10
N GLN A 57 -6.62 -10.10 0.89
CA GLN A 57 -7.68 -9.12 0.66
C GLN A 57 -7.43 -8.30 -0.61
N TYR A 58 -6.18 -7.99 -0.93
CA TYR A 58 -5.82 -7.36 -2.19
C TYR A 58 -6.09 -8.30 -3.38
N ALA A 59 -5.75 -9.59 -3.28
CA ALA A 59 -6.10 -10.60 -4.28
C ALA A 59 -7.61 -10.64 -4.56
N HIS A 60 -8.42 -10.59 -3.49
CA HIS A 60 -9.87 -10.58 -3.57
C HIS A 60 -10.43 -9.34 -4.27
N VAL A 61 -10.00 -8.14 -3.86
CA VAL A 61 -10.48 -6.86 -4.42
C VAL A 61 -10.14 -6.73 -5.91
N PHE A 62 -8.99 -7.24 -6.33
CA PHE A 62 -8.51 -7.11 -7.71
C PHE A 62 -8.79 -8.35 -8.57
N GLY A 63 -9.46 -9.37 -8.03
CA GLY A 63 -9.80 -10.60 -8.74
C GLY A 63 -8.59 -11.34 -9.29
N CYS A 64 -7.45 -11.29 -8.60
CA CYS A 64 -6.19 -11.87 -9.03
C CYS A 64 -5.69 -12.93 -8.03
N PRO A 65 -4.83 -13.88 -8.44
CA PRO A 65 -4.27 -14.87 -7.53
C PRO A 65 -3.32 -14.22 -6.51
N ASP A 66 -3.31 -14.72 -5.26
CA ASP A 66 -2.33 -14.32 -4.23
C ASP A 66 -0.95 -15.00 -4.44
N ASP A 67 -0.33 -14.69 -5.57
CA ASP A 67 0.96 -15.25 -5.99
C ASP A 67 2.15 -14.30 -5.73
N ALA A 68 3.34 -14.72 -6.17
CA ALA A 68 4.54 -13.89 -6.05
C ALA A 68 4.45 -12.61 -6.90
N GLY A 69 3.77 -12.67 -8.05
CA GLY A 69 3.58 -11.52 -8.93
C GLY A 69 2.66 -10.47 -8.33
N LEU A 70 1.63 -10.87 -7.57
CA LEU A 70 0.79 -9.97 -6.80
C LEU A 70 1.61 -9.21 -5.76
N ARG A 71 2.47 -9.92 -5.02
CA ARG A 71 3.30 -9.34 -3.96
C ARG A 71 4.31 -8.33 -4.51
N ASP A 72 4.91 -8.61 -5.67
CA ASP A 72 5.84 -7.71 -6.35
C ASP A 72 5.14 -6.43 -6.88
N ARG A 73 3.95 -6.59 -7.48
CA ARG A 73 3.11 -5.45 -7.88
C ARG A 73 2.68 -4.60 -6.68
N LEU A 74 2.31 -5.24 -5.57
CA LEU A 74 1.94 -4.56 -4.34
C LEU A 74 3.13 -3.79 -3.75
N LEU A 75 4.32 -4.40 -3.73
CA LEU A 75 5.57 -3.76 -3.31
C LEU A 75 5.84 -2.49 -4.14
N THR A 76 5.84 -2.61 -5.47
CA THR A 76 6.07 -1.48 -6.38
C THR A 76 5.05 -0.35 -6.17
N ARG A 77 3.78 -0.71 -5.98
CA ARG A 77 2.70 0.26 -5.75
C ARG A 77 2.87 0.98 -4.42
N LEU A 78 3.26 0.26 -3.37
CA LEU A 78 3.48 0.83 -2.04
C LEU A 78 4.72 1.72 -1.98
N GLU A 79 5.81 1.34 -2.63
CA GLU A 79 7.00 2.20 -2.77
C GLU A 79 6.66 3.52 -3.47
N THR A 80 5.83 3.45 -4.53
CA THR A 80 5.34 4.65 -5.23
C THR A 80 4.38 5.47 -4.37
N ALA A 81 3.56 4.81 -3.54
CA ALA A 81 2.59 5.49 -2.66
C ALA A 81 3.26 6.14 -1.44
N ASN A 82 4.40 5.60 -1.02
CA ASN A 82 5.25 6.07 0.06
C ASN A 82 6.22 7.19 -0.38
N ASP A 83 5.77 8.07 -1.27
CA ASP A 83 6.56 9.23 -1.70
C ASP A 83 6.53 10.33 -0.61
N PRO A 84 7.69 10.72 -0.03
CA PRO A 84 7.76 11.80 0.95
C PRO A 84 7.15 13.12 0.46
N ARG A 85 7.22 13.40 -0.85
CA ARG A 85 6.64 14.60 -1.46
C ARG A 85 5.13 14.59 -1.38
N ARG A 86 4.50 13.42 -1.55
CA ARG A 86 3.05 13.25 -1.42
C ARG A 86 2.60 13.48 0.02
N ASP A 87 3.34 12.96 0.99
CA ASP A 87 3.03 13.17 2.41
C ASP A 87 3.13 14.65 2.79
N GLN A 88 4.22 15.31 2.37
CA GLN A 88 4.41 16.75 2.59
C GLN A 88 3.33 17.60 1.90
N TYR A 89 2.92 17.24 0.69
CA TYR A 89 1.82 17.89 -0.01
C TYR A 89 0.49 17.76 0.76
N LEU A 90 0.17 16.58 1.29
CA LEU A 90 -1.06 16.36 2.06
C LEU A 90 -1.04 17.11 3.40
N GLN A 91 0.12 17.17 4.06
CA GLN A 91 0.30 18.00 5.26
C GLN A 91 0.08 19.49 4.95
N LEU A 92 0.68 20.01 3.88
CA LEU A 92 0.49 21.39 3.45
C LEU A 92 -0.98 21.68 3.11
N LEU A 93 -1.64 20.76 2.39
CA LEU A 93 -3.05 20.89 2.05
C LEU A 93 -3.93 20.92 3.31
N ALA A 94 -3.63 20.10 4.32
CA ALA A 94 -4.35 20.13 5.59
C ALA A 94 -4.18 21.47 6.32
N VAL A 95 -2.94 21.99 6.38
CA VAL A 95 -2.64 23.29 6.99
C VAL A 95 -3.40 24.42 6.30
N ILE A 96 -3.37 24.48 4.96
CA ILE A 96 -4.05 25.52 4.18
C ILE A 96 -5.56 25.49 4.42
N ASN A 97 -6.15 24.31 4.55
CA ASN A 97 -7.60 24.15 4.75
C ASN A 97 -8.03 24.17 6.23
N GLY A 98 -7.09 24.34 7.17
CA GLY A 98 -7.38 24.28 8.61
C GLY A 98 -7.86 22.91 9.08
N TRP A 99 -7.54 21.84 8.34
CA TRP A 99 -7.87 20.46 8.72
C TRP A 99 -6.81 19.90 9.68
N PRO A 100 -7.18 18.96 10.57
CA PRO A 100 -6.19 18.22 11.34
C PRO A 100 -5.21 17.53 10.37
N ALA A 101 -3.91 17.66 10.66
CA ALA A 101 -2.89 17.05 9.83
C ALA A 101 -3.07 15.53 9.82
N PRO A 102 -3.16 14.88 8.64
CA PRO A 102 -3.23 13.44 8.58
C PRO A 102 -1.92 12.86 9.15
N GLY A 103 -2.05 11.85 10.02
CA GLY A 103 -0.87 11.11 10.49
C GLY A 103 -0.14 10.50 9.29
N SER A 104 1.20 10.59 9.28
CA SER A 104 1.99 10.05 8.19
C SER A 104 1.77 8.55 8.04
N LEU A 105 1.49 8.10 6.82
CA LEU A 105 1.39 6.67 6.50
C LEU A 105 2.76 6.04 6.24
N ALA A 106 3.83 6.84 6.21
CA ALA A 106 5.16 6.34 5.88
C ALA A 106 5.62 5.20 6.81
N PRO A 107 5.47 5.28 8.15
CA PRO A 107 5.87 4.18 9.03
C PRO A 107 5.11 2.88 8.77
N VAL A 108 3.85 2.99 8.37
CA VAL A 108 2.99 1.84 8.04
C VAL A 108 3.46 1.18 6.74
N PHE A 109 3.71 1.98 5.70
CA PHE A 109 4.17 1.47 4.42
C PHE A 109 5.59 0.90 4.51
N ASP A 110 6.49 1.57 5.21
CA ASP A 110 7.85 1.09 5.44
C ASP A 110 7.84 -0.27 6.15
N TRP A 111 7.03 -0.41 7.21
CA TRP A 111 6.88 -1.68 7.92
C TRP A 111 6.41 -2.80 6.98
N PHE A 112 5.38 -2.53 6.16
CA PHE A 112 4.82 -3.55 5.28
C PHE A 112 5.76 -3.92 4.12
N ILE A 113 6.47 -2.94 3.56
CA ILE A 113 7.50 -3.14 2.54
C ILE A 113 8.61 -4.05 3.08
N GLN A 114 9.09 -3.79 4.30
CA GLN A 114 10.11 -4.63 4.96
C GLN A 114 9.60 -6.06 5.17
N ALA A 115 8.35 -6.21 5.64
CA ALA A 115 7.76 -7.52 5.89
C ALA A 115 7.58 -8.34 4.60
N LEU A 116 7.16 -7.71 3.50
CA LEU A 116 7.07 -8.36 2.19
C LEU A 116 8.43 -8.86 1.70
N ARG A 117 9.48 -8.04 1.83
CA ARG A 117 10.84 -8.40 1.43
C ARG A 117 11.39 -9.55 2.27
N ALA A 118 11.22 -9.50 3.60
CA ALA A 118 11.66 -10.56 4.51
C ALA A 118 10.99 -11.91 4.19
N GLN A 119 9.69 -11.89 3.90
CA GLN A 119 8.93 -13.08 3.50
C GLN A 119 9.39 -13.65 2.15
N ALA A 120 9.76 -12.80 1.18
CA ALA A 120 10.31 -13.24 -0.10
C ALA A 120 11.66 -13.96 0.10
N THR A 121 12.58 -13.34 0.86
CA THR A 121 13.89 -13.93 1.18
C THR A 121 13.76 -15.26 1.94
N ALA A 122 12.85 -15.34 2.92
CA ALA A 122 12.61 -16.58 3.66
C ALA A 122 12.13 -17.74 2.76
N ARG A 123 11.22 -17.45 1.80
CA ARG A 123 10.74 -18.46 0.84
C ARG A 123 11.84 -18.94 -0.10
N GLU A 124 12.71 -18.04 -0.55
CA GLU A 124 13.85 -18.39 -1.39
C GLU A 124 14.89 -19.24 -0.66
N ALA A 125 15.09 -19.01 0.64
CA ALA A 125 15.95 -19.84 1.47
C ALA A 125 15.40 -21.28 1.59
N VAL A 126 14.09 -21.43 1.81
CA VAL A 126 13.42 -22.75 1.87
C VAL A 126 13.49 -23.50 0.55
N ARG A 127 13.43 -22.82 -0.61
CA ARG A 127 13.53 -23.49 -1.92
C ARG A 127 14.94 -24.02 -2.22
N ARG A 128 15.98 -23.46 -1.60
CA ARG A 128 17.39 -23.80 -1.87
C ARG A 128 17.98 -24.85 -0.94
N GLY A 129 17.28 -25.22 0.14
CA GLY A 129 17.67 -26.28 1.08
C GLY A 129 16.97 -27.60 0.75
#